data_AF-A0A1J3GGB6-F1
#
_entry.id   AF-A0A1J3GGB6-F1
#
_cell.length_a   1.000
_cell.length_b   1.000
_cell.length_c   1.000
_cell.angle_alpha   90.00
_cell.angle_beta   90.00
_cell.angle_gamma   90.00
#
_symmetry.space_group_name_H-M   'P 1'
#
loop_
_entity.id
_entity.type
_entity.pdbx_description
1 polymer ?
#
loop_
_entity_poly.entity_id
_entity_poly.type
_entity_poly.pdbx_seq_one_letter_code
_entity_poly.pdbx_strand_id
1 'polypeptide(L)'
;GRLKDLEKKIKTIKARIQASSKDLKAHENERERLVMEQEAVVLEQSSLESQLASLRTQISTLASDVDKQRAKVEAIQKNHDESLAELKLIHAKMKECDTQISSFVADQEKCLQKLSDLKLEKKKLENEVTRTEMEQKDCSVKVDKLVEKHTWITSEKQLFGKGGTDYDFESRNPYQAREELERLQTNQSSLEKRVNKKVMAMFEKAEDEYNALISKKNIIETDKSKIKKVIEELDEKKKETLKVTWVKVTQDFGSIFSTLLPGTMAKLEPPEGGSFLDGLEVRVAFGSVWKQSLSELSGGQRSLLALSLILALLLFKPAPL
;
A
#
# COMPACT_ATOMS: atom_id res chain seq x y z
N GLY A 1 -17.93 191.25 56.72
CA GLY A 1 -17.32 190.37 57.74
C GLY A 1 -16.59 189.23 57.08
N ARG A 2 -15.28 189.39 56.81
CA ARG A 2 -14.43 188.39 56.14
C ARG A 2 -14.24 187.09 56.96
N LEU A 3 -14.51 187.12 58.27
CA LEU A 3 -14.40 185.94 59.15
C LEU A 3 -15.48 184.86 58.89
N LYS A 4 -16.75 185.22 58.65
CA LYS A 4 -17.83 184.23 58.46
C LYS A 4 -17.71 183.43 57.15
N ASP A 5 -17.18 184.04 56.09
CA ASP A 5 -16.91 183.33 54.82
C ASP A 5 -15.69 182.39 54.93
N LEU A 6 -14.69 182.77 55.73
CA LEU A 6 -13.56 181.90 56.03
C LEU A 6 -13.99 180.71 56.89
N GLU A 7 -14.88 180.89 57.87
CA GLU A 7 -15.41 179.81 58.71
C GLU A 7 -16.27 178.80 57.92
N LYS A 8 -17.14 179.30 57.02
CA LYS A 8 -17.90 178.44 56.09
C LYS A 8 -16.96 177.68 55.17
N LYS A 9 -15.95 178.33 54.60
CA LYS A 9 -14.93 177.67 53.76
C LYS A 9 -14.16 176.61 54.55
N ILE A 10 -13.74 176.89 55.79
CA ILE A 10 -13.07 175.93 56.67
C ILE A 10 -13.97 174.73 56.97
N LYS A 11 -15.27 174.93 57.25
CA LYS A 11 -16.20 173.82 57.54
C LYS A 11 -16.48 172.96 56.30
N THR A 12 -16.59 173.58 55.12
CA THR A 12 -16.77 172.86 53.85
C THR A 12 -15.50 172.09 53.46
N ILE A 13 -14.32 172.70 53.68
CA ILE A 13 -13.01 172.05 53.48
C ILE A 13 -12.83 170.91 54.48
N LYS A 14 -13.21 171.06 55.74
CA LYS A 14 -13.12 170.01 56.78
C LYS A 14 -14.06 168.83 56.48
N ALA A 15 -15.28 169.09 56.03
CA ALA A 15 -16.20 168.05 55.58
C ALA A 15 -15.70 167.33 54.33
N ARG A 16 -15.10 168.06 53.38
CA ARG A 16 -14.47 167.49 52.19
C ARG A 16 -13.21 166.69 52.53
N ILE A 17 -12.41 167.12 53.51
CA ILE A 17 -11.26 166.36 54.03
C ILE A 17 -11.73 165.09 54.75
N GLN A 18 -12.81 165.15 55.55
CA GLN A 18 -13.37 163.95 56.21
C GLN A 18 -13.99 162.97 55.21
N ALA A 19 -14.73 163.44 54.21
CA ALA A 19 -15.27 162.59 53.14
C ALA A 19 -14.13 161.97 52.33
N SER A 20 -13.17 162.78 51.87
CA SER A 20 -11.99 162.30 51.13
C SER A 20 -11.13 161.35 51.98
N SER A 21 -11.04 161.54 53.30
CA SER A 21 -10.34 160.63 54.22
C SER A 21 -11.07 159.30 54.41
N LYS A 22 -12.41 159.31 54.41
CA LYS A 22 -13.24 158.09 54.49
C LYS A 22 -13.18 157.31 53.18
N ASP A 23 -13.22 158.01 52.05
CA ASP A 23 -13.03 157.41 50.72
C ASP A 23 -11.61 156.88 50.56
N LEU A 24 -10.59 157.60 51.05
CA LEU A 24 -9.21 157.11 51.06
C LEU A 24 -9.08 155.80 51.86
N LYS A 25 -9.68 155.72 53.07
CA LYS A 25 -9.71 154.48 53.87
C LYS A 25 -10.48 153.35 53.19
N ALA A 26 -11.59 153.65 52.51
CA ALA A 26 -12.35 152.64 51.77
C ALA A 26 -11.55 152.09 50.59
N HIS A 27 -10.88 152.96 49.83
CA HIS A 27 -9.97 152.57 48.76
C HIS A 27 -8.72 151.84 49.26
N GLU A 28 -8.23 152.20 50.45
CA GLU A 28 -7.09 151.53 51.08
C GLU A 28 -7.43 150.10 51.53
N ASN A 29 -8.61 149.90 52.14
CA ASN A 29 -9.13 148.57 52.48
C ASN A 29 -9.45 147.74 51.23
N GLU A 30 -10.01 148.33 50.18
CA GLU A 30 -10.27 147.63 48.92
C GLU A 30 -8.97 147.27 48.20
N ARG A 31 -7.95 148.15 48.26
CA ARG A 31 -6.61 147.85 47.78
C ARG A 31 -6.00 146.68 48.54
N GLU A 32 -6.05 146.67 49.87
CA GLU A 32 -5.55 145.55 50.68
C GLU A 32 -6.28 144.24 50.35
N ARG A 33 -7.60 144.27 50.19
CA ARG A 33 -8.38 143.11 49.77
C ARG A 33 -7.96 142.58 48.39
N LEU A 34 -7.84 143.47 47.41
CA LEU A 34 -7.40 143.11 46.05
C LEU A 34 -5.95 142.60 46.02
N VAL A 35 -5.07 143.11 46.88
CA VAL A 35 -3.70 142.61 47.04
C VAL A 35 -3.71 141.20 47.61
N MET A 36 -4.48 140.94 48.68
CA MET A 36 -4.60 139.58 49.24
C MET A 36 -5.21 138.60 48.23
N GLU A 37 -6.19 139.03 47.43
CA GLU A 37 -6.80 138.21 46.38
C GLU A 37 -5.82 137.96 45.23
N GLN A 38 -5.03 138.96 44.83
CA GLN A 38 -3.95 138.80 43.87
C GLN A 38 -2.89 137.82 44.37
N GLU A 39 -2.45 137.96 45.63
CA GLU A 39 -1.46 137.05 46.24
C GLU A 39 -1.99 135.62 46.33
N ALA A 40 -3.27 135.43 46.67
CA ALA A 40 -3.91 134.12 46.68
C ALA A 40 -3.97 133.48 45.28
N VAL A 41 -4.35 134.24 44.26
CA VAL A 41 -4.38 133.78 42.87
C VAL A 41 -2.97 133.46 42.35
N VAL A 42 -1.95 134.24 42.72
CA VAL A 42 -0.56 133.97 42.34
C VAL A 42 -0.06 132.68 43.00
N LEU A 43 -0.38 132.46 44.28
CA LEU A 43 -0.06 131.21 44.97
C LEU A 43 -0.76 130.00 44.32
N GLU A 44 -2.04 130.14 43.98
CA GLU A 44 -2.81 129.09 43.32
C GLU A 44 -2.28 128.79 41.91
N GLN A 45 -1.95 129.82 41.13
CA GLN A 45 -1.31 129.69 39.83
C GLN A 45 0.03 128.96 39.93
N SER A 46 0.88 129.32 40.91
CA SER A 46 2.17 128.66 41.12
C SER A 46 2.01 127.18 41.51
N SER A 47 0.99 126.86 42.30
CA SER A 47 0.65 125.48 42.69
C SER A 47 0.17 124.67 41.47
N LEU A 48 -0.72 125.22 40.65
CA LEU A 48 -1.22 124.59 39.43
C LEU A 48 -0.12 124.41 38.38
N GLU A 49 0.79 125.38 38.23
CA GLU A 49 1.96 125.26 37.35
C GLU A 49 2.89 124.14 37.80
N SER A 50 3.14 124.01 39.10
CA SER A 50 3.91 122.90 39.68
C SER A 50 3.23 121.54 39.45
N GLN A 51 1.92 121.47 39.64
CA GLN A 51 1.14 120.26 39.36
C GLN A 51 1.16 119.89 37.87
N LEU A 52 1.01 120.86 36.97
CA LEU A 52 1.11 120.64 35.52
C LEU A 52 2.51 120.17 35.10
N ALA A 53 3.56 120.73 35.68
CA ALA A 53 4.93 120.28 35.44
C ALA A 53 5.15 118.83 35.90
N SER A 54 4.63 118.47 37.08
CA SER A 54 4.65 117.09 37.59
C SER A 54 3.89 116.12 36.67
N LEU A 55 2.66 116.46 36.29
CA LEU A 55 1.83 115.64 35.39
C LEU A 55 2.45 115.50 34.00
N ARG A 56 3.03 116.56 33.44
CA ARG A 56 3.77 116.48 32.16
C ARG A 56 4.96 115.53 32.26
N THR A 57 5.68 115.56 33.37
CA THR A 57 6.80 114.64 33.61
C THR A 57 6.30 113.20 33.71
N GLN A 58 5.20 112.96 34.43
CA GLN A 58 4.57 111.63 34.53
C GLN A 58 4.08 111.10 33.18
N ILE A 59 3.43 111.94 32.37
CA ILE A 59 3.00 111.60 31.01
C ILE A 59 4.20 111.25 30.14
N SER A 60 5.29 112.02 30.22
CA SER A 60 6.51 111.72 29.48
C SER A 60 7.13 110.40 29.89
N THR A 61 7.16 110.07 31.18
CA THR A 61 7.68 108.78 31.66
C THR A 61 6.80 107.62 31.22
N LEU A 62 5.48 107.76 31.32
CA LEU A 62 4.52 106.73 30.89
C LEU A 62 4.57 106.52 29.38
N ALA A 63 4.70 107.58 28.59
CA ALA A 63 4.87 107.49 27.14
C ALA A 63 6.14 106.70 26.79
N SER A 64 7.27 107.02 27.43
CA SER A 64 8.52 106.27 27.25
C SER A 64 8.38 104.80 27.63
N ASP A 65 7.65 104.49 28.70
CA ASP A 65 7.44 103.11 29.12
C ASP A 65 6.49 102.35 28.18
N VAL A 66 5.45 103.00 27.65
CA VAL A 66 4.59 102.42 26.61
C VAL A 66 5.40 102.10 25.35
N ASP A 67 6.29 102.99 24.92
CA ASP A 67 7.15 102.75 23.76
C ASP A 67 8.12 101.58 24.00
N LYS A 68 8.71 101.49 25.20
CA LYS A 68 9.55 100.35 25.58
C LYS A 68 8.78 99.04 25.59
N GLN A 69 7.54 99.03 26.10
CA GLN A 69 6.71 97.83 26.12
C GLN A 69 6.24 97.44 24.72
N ARG A 70 5.88 98.42 23.88
CA ARG A 70 5.55 98.17 22.48
C ARG A 70 6.71 97.54 21.73
N ALA A 71 7.93 98.07 21.89
CA ALA A 71 9.12 97.49 21.28
C ALA A 71 9.41 96.06 21.77
N LYS A 72 9.19 95.77 23.07
CA LYS A 72 9.31 94.41 23.61
C LYS A 72 8.27 93.46 23.02
N VAL A 73 7.01 93.90 22.91
CA VAL A 73 5.93 93.10 22.32
C VAL A 73 6.24 92.80 20.85
N GLU A 74 6.69 93.79 20.07
CA GLU A 74 7.08 93.59 18.67
C GLU A 74 8.25 92.60 18.55
N ALA A 75 9.26 92.68 19.41
CA ALA A 75 10.37 91.73 19.43
C ALA A 75 9.92 90.31 19.79
N ILE A 76 9.05 90.15 20.78
CA ILE A 76 8.50 88.84 21.19
C ILE A 76 7.61 88.27 20.08
N GLN A 77 6.78 89.10 19.45
CA GLN A 77 5.91 88.70 18.34
C GLN A 77 6.74 88.17 17.17
N LYS A 78 7.81 88.89 16.81
CA LYS A 78 8.74 88.46 15.75
C LYS A 78 9.40 87.11 16.07
N ASN A 79 9.92 86.94 17.29
CA ASN A 79 10.51 85.66 17.71
C ASN A 79 9.49 84.52 17.75
N HIS A 80 8.24 84.81 18.14
CA HIS A 80 7.15 83.85 18.12
C HIS A 80 6.83 83.41 16.69
N ASP A 81 6.71 84.35 15.76
CA ASP A 81 6.43 84.06 14.35
C ASP A 81 7.57 83.26 13.68
N GLU A 82 8.83 83.59 14.00
CA GLU A 82 10.01 82.83 13.56
C GLU A 82 9.99 81.39 14.11
N SER A 83 9.74 81.24 15.42
CA SER A 83 9.66 79.92 16.06
C SER A 83 8.48 79.10 15.52
N LEU A 84 7.34 79.74 15.23
CA LEU A 84 6.16 79.10 14.65
C LEU A 84 6.45 78.63 13.22
N ALA A 85 7.20 79.40 12.44
CA ALA A 85 7.62 79.01 11.09
C ALA A 85 8.58 77.80 11.13
N GLU A 86 9.57 77.81 12.03
CA GLU A 86 10.47 76.67 12.23
C GLU A 86 9.73 75.41 12.67
N LEU A 87 8.79 75.55 13.62
CA LEU A 87 7.99 74.42 14.10
C LEU A 87 7.12 73.83 12.98
N LYS A 88 6.49 74.66 12.15
CA LYS A 88 5.75 74.20 10.96
C LYS A 88 6.64 73.43 9.98
N LEU A 89 7.87 73.89 9.76
CA LEU A 89 8.82 73.26 8.85
C LEU A 89 9.29 71.90 9.39
N ILE A 90 9.61 71.82 10.68
CA ILE A 90 9.96 70.55 11.35
C ILE A 90 8.78 69.58 11.29
N HIS A 91 7.56 70.05 11.57
CA HIS A 91 6.36 69.22 11.54
C HIS A 91 6.06 68.67 10.13
N ALA A 92 6.31 69.47 9.09
CA ALA A 92 6.20 69.02 7.70
C ALA A 92 7.21 67.91 7.38
N LYS A 93 8.48 68.10 7.78
CA LYS A 93 9.52 67.07 7.63
C LYS A 93 9.22 65.80 8.43
N MET A 94 8.67 65.94 9.64
CA MET A 94 8.29 64.80 10.47
C MET A 94 7.18 63.99 9.81
N LYS A 95 6.14 64.65 9.27
CA LYS A 95 5.07 63.98 8.51
C LYS A 95 5.61 63.26 7.28
N GLU A 96 6.56 63.88 6.56
CA GLU A 96 7.20 63.24 5.42
C GLU A 96 7.97 61.98 5.85
N CYS A 97 8.79 62.06 6.90
CA CYS A 97 9.48 60.90 7.47
C CYS A 97 8.50 59.81 7.91
N ASP A 98 7.40 60.16 8.58
CA ASP A 98 6.38 59.19 9.01
C ASP A 98 5.75 58.46 7.82
N THR A 99 5.48 59.18 6.72
CA THR A 99 4.97 58.56 5.49
C THR A 99 6.00 57.63 4.83
N GLN A 100 7.28 58.02 4.81
CA GLN A 100 8.36 57.19 4.29
C GLN A 100 8.56 55.93 5.14
N ILE A 101 8.59 56.06 6.48
CA ILE A 101 8.67 54.93 7.41
C ILE A 101 7.50 53.98 7.20
N SER A 102 6.28 54.51 7.10
CA SER A 102 5.09 53.68 6.85
C SER A 102 5.20 52.91 5.53
N SER A 103 5.72 53.53 4.47
CA SER A 103 5.95 52.86 3.19
C SER A 103 7.02 51.75 3.27
N PHE A 104 8.13 52.01 3.98
CA PHE A 104 9.19 51.02 4.17
C PHE A 104 8.74 49.84 5.03
N VAL A 105 7.93 50.07 6.06
CA VAL A 105 7.34 49.00 6.87
C VAL A 105 6.43 48.13 6.00
N ALA A 106 5.56 48.73 5.19
CA ALA A 106 4.68 47.98 4.28
C ALA A 106 5.47 47.15 3.25
N ASP A 107 6.58 47.67 2.73
CA ASP A 107 7.43 46.95 1.78
C ASP A 107 8.28 45.86 2.47
N GLN A 108 8.70 46.08 3.72
CA GLN A 108 9.34 45.07 4.55
C GLN A 108 8.40 43.89 4.81
N GLU A 109 7.14 44.16 5.18
CA GLU A 109 6.11 43.13 5.39
C GLU A 109 5.84 42.33 4.11
N LYS A 110 5.71 42.99 2.95
CA LYS A 110 5.57 42.30 1.66
C LYS A 110 6.77 41.42 1.33
N CYS A 111 7.99 41.90 1.58
CA CYS A 111 9.21 41.12 1.36
C CYS A 111 9.27 39.90 2.29
N LEU A 112 8.90 40.06 3.56
CA LEU A 112 8.82 38.95 4.52
C LEU A 112 7.79 37.90 4.11
N GLN A 113 6.61 38.33 3.63
CA GLN A 113 5.59 37.41 3.13
C GLN A 113 6.10 36.62 1.93
N LYS A 114 6.68 37.29 0.92
CA LYS A 114 7.30 36.63 -0.24
C LYS A 114 8.39 35.63 0.16
N LEU A 115 9.20 35.99 1.15
CA LEU A 115 10.27 35.12 1.64
C LEU A 115 9.71 33.89 2.37
N SER A 116 8.59 34.03 3.09
CA SER A 116 7.86 32.91 3.68
C SER A 116 7.29 31.98 2.61
N ASP A 117 6.66 32.55 1.58
CA ASP A 117 6.05 31.78 0.48
C ASP A 117 7.13 31.01 -0.32
N LEU A 118 8.25 31.67 -0.65
CA LEU A 118 9.39 31.04 -1.33
C LEU A 118 10.03 29.95 -0.47
N LYS A 119 10.10 30.12 0.86
CA LYS A 119 10.58 29.06 1.77
C LYS A 119 9.67 27.84 1.73
N LEU A 120 8.35 28.05 1.69
CA LEU A 120 7.39 26.95 1.61
C LEU A 120 7.50 26.22 0.27
N GLU A 121 7.63 26.96 -0.83
CA GLU A 121 7.79 26.39 -2.16
C GLU A 121 9.11 25.61 -2.31
N LYS A 122 10.21 26.17 -1.80
CA LYS A 122 11.50 25.46 -1.72
C LYS A 122 11.35 24.13 -0.96
N LYS A 123 10.68 24.13 0.19
CA LYS A 123 10.48 22.91 0.98
C LYS A 123 9.61 21.87 0.26
N LYS A 124 8.60 22.31 -0.51
CA LYS A 124 7.80 21.42 -1.36
C LYS A 124 8.67 20.77 -2.44
N LEU A 125 9.46 21.58 -3.15
CA LEU A 125 10.37 21.08 -4.19
C LEU A 125 11.42 20.13 -3.61
N GLU A 126 12.01 20.42 -2.44
CA GLU A 126 12.93 19.52 -1.74
C GLU A 126 12.28 18.17 -1.42
N ASN A 127 11.02 18.18 -0.96
CA ASN A 127 10.27 16.94 -0.69
C ASN A 127 9.95 16.16 -1.98
N GLU A 128 9.65 16.85 -3.08
CA GLU A 128 9.41 16.20 -4.37
C GLU A 128 10.69 15.59 -4.96
N VAL A 129 11.82 16.29 -4.84
CA VAL A 129 13.14 15.78 -5.24
C VAL A 129 13.48 14.53 -4.45
N THR A 130 13.39 14.58 -3.11
CA THR A 130 13.69 13.41 -2.26
C THR A 130 12.76 12.23 -2.55
N ARG A 131 11.46 12.46 -2.80
CA ARG A 131 10.53 11.42 -3.25
C ARG A 131 10.98 10.80 -4.57
N THR A 132 11.30 11.64 -5.56
CA THR A 132 11.71 11.19 -6.89
C THR A 132 13.03 10.42 -6.85
N GLU A 133 13.99 10.83 -6.03
CA GLU A 133 15.24 10.13 -5.79
C GLU A 133 15.02 8.75 -5.15
N MET A 134 14.11 8.65 -4.17
CA MET A 134 13.72 7.36 -3.58
C MET A 134 13.07 6.45 -4.62
N GLU A 135 12.11 6.96 -5.40
CA GLU A 135 11.45 6.22 -6.47
C GLU A 135 12.45 5.76 -7.55
N GLN A 136 13.41 6.61 -7.92
CA GLN A 136 14.48 6.26 -8.84
C GLN A 136 15.35 5.13 -8.29
N LYS A 137 15.76 5.22 -7.02
CA LYS A 137 16.57 4.18 -6.37
C LYS A 137 15.81 2.85 -6.28
N ASP A 138 14.54 2.89 -5.93
CA ASP A 138 13.68 1.70 -5.88
C ASP A 138 13.50 1.07 -7.26
N CYS A 139 13.31 1.90 -8.30
CA CYS A 139 13.25 1.43 -9.69
C CYS A 139 14.58 0.82 -10.13
N SER A 140 15.71 1.45 -9.82
CA SER A 140 17.04 0.91 -10.12
C SER A 140 17.24 -0.46 -9.47
N VAL A 141 16.94 -0.59 -8.17
CA VAL A 141 17.05 -1.88 -7.45
C VAL A 141 16.12 -2.94 -8.05
N LYS A 142 14.91 -2.57 -8.47
CA LYS A 142 14.00 -3.50 -9.17
C LYS A 142 14.57 -3.96 -10.51
N VAL A 143 15.16 -3.05 -11.28
CA VAL A 143 15.81 -3.37 -12.55
C VAL A 143 17.00 -4.30 -12.31
N ASP A 144 17.87 -4.00 -11.35
CA ASP A 144 19.04 -4.83 -11.02
C ASP A 144 18.62 -6.25 -10.62
N LYS A 145 17.60 -6.37 -9.75
CA LYS A 145 17.02 -7.69 -9.38
C LYS A 145 16.45 -8.46 -10.57
N LEU A 146 15.81 -7.78 -11.51
CA LEU A 146 15.28 -8.41 -12.72
C LEU A 146 16.41 -8.90 -13.64
N VAL A 147 17.48 -8.11 -13.78
CA VAL A 147 18.67 -8.48 -14.54
C VAL A 147 19.39 -9.67 -13.90
N GLU A 148 19.53 -9.70 -12.57
CA GLU A 148 20.11 -10.85 -11.85
C GLU A 148 19.28 -12.13 -12.02
N LYS A 149 17.94 -12.03 -11.89
CA LYS A 149 17.04 -13.18 -12.04
C LYS A 149 17.03 -13.74 -13.47
N HIS A 150 17.23 -12.88 -14.46
CA HIS A 150 17.14 -13.20 -15.86
C HIS A 150 18.46 -12.88 -16.57
N THR A 151 19.46 -13.74 -16.37
CA THR A 151 20.81 -13.60 -16.92
C THR A 151 20.86 -13.47 -18.44
N TRP A 152 19.85 -14.00 -19.15
CA TRP A 152 19.68 -13.84 -20.60
C TRP A 152 19.46 -12.37 -21.00
N ILE A 153 18.89 -11.52 -20.13
CA ILE A 153 18.69 -10.09 -20.41
C ILE A 153 20.02 -9.41 -20.72
N THR A 154 21.09 -9.71 -19.99
CA THR A 154 22.41 -9.09 -20.24
C THR A 154 22.97 -9.45 -21.62
N SER A 155 22.68 -10.66 -22.11
CA SER A 155 23.13 -11.15 -23.42
C SER A 155 22.27 -10.60 -24.56
N GLU A 156 20.96 -10.45 -24.32
CA GLU A 156 19.97 -10.14 -25.36
C GLU A 156 19.48 -8.69 -25.34
N LYS A 157 19.90 -7.87 -24.36
CA LYS A 157 19.58 -6.43 -24.26
C LYS A 157 19.89 -5.65 -25.54
N GLN A 158 20.90 -6.06 -26.29
CA GLN A 158 21.31 -5.43 -27.56
C GLN A 158 20.32 -5.68 -28.71
N LEU A 159 19.38 -6.61 -28.53
CA LEU A 159 18.35 -6.98 -29.49
C LEU A 159 16.99 -6.34 -29.15
N PHE A 160 16.84 -5.77 -27.94
CA PHE A 160 15.59 -5.14 -27.50
C PHE A 160 15.23 -3.95 -28.39
N GLY A 161 14.02 -3.96 -28.96
CA GLY A 161 13.53 -2.91 -29.84
C GLY A 161 14.13 -2.91 -31.25
N LYS A 162 14.90 -3.94 -31.64
CA LYS A 162 15.36 -4.09 -33.03
C LYS A 162 14.30 -4.81 -33.87
N GLY A 163 13.84 -4.15 -34.92
CA GLY A 163 12.89 -4.69 -35.88
C GLY A 163 13.37 -5.99 -36.53
N GLY A 164 12.47 -6.95 -36.68
CA GLY A 164 12.77 -8.27 -37.26
C GLY A 164 13.39 -9.29 -36.28
N THR A 165 13.47 -8.97 -34.99
CA THR A 165 13.85 -9.91 -33.92
C THR A 165 12.65 -10.25 -33.03
N ASP A 166 12.77 -11.28 -32.19
CA ASP A 166 11.73 -11.65 -31.21
C ASP A 166 11.43 -10.54 -30.18
N TYR A 167 12.26 -9.48 -30.14
CA TYR A 167 12.16 -8.33 -29.25
C TYR A 167 11.73 -7.04 -29.95
N ASP A 168 11.08 -7.16 -31.12
CA ASP A 168 10.47 -6.03 -31.80
C ASP A 168 9.21 -5.57 -31.06
N PHE A 169 9.33 -4.45 -30.34
CA PHE A 169 8.26 -3.88 -29.53
C PHE A 169 7.20 -3.13 -30.36
N GLU A 170 7.46 -2.86 -31.65
CA GLU A 170 6.47 -2.24 -32.54
C GLU A 170 5.49 -3.28 -33.08
N SER A 171 5.98 -4.46 -33.47
CA SER A 171 5.13 -5.56 -33.95
C SER A 171 4.51 -6.39 -32.81
N ARG A 172 5.16 -6.48 -31.65
CA ARG A 172 4.67 -7.21 -30.48
C ARG A 172 4.65 -6.34 -29.24
N ASN A 173 3.45 -5.89 -28.87
CA ASN A 173 3.26 -5.05 -27.69
C ASN A 173 3.61 -5.82 -26.38
N PRO A 174 4.59 -5.37 -25.59
CA PRO A 174 5.00 -6.05 -24.36
C PRO A 174 3.88 -6.21 -23.32
N TYR A 175 2.93 -5.28 -23.27
CA TYR A 175 1.82 -5.33 -22.32
C TYR A 175 0.84 -6.46 -22.66
N GLN A 176 0.50 -6.61 -23.94
CA GLN A 176 -0.36 -7.70 -24.41
C GLN A 176 0.31 -9.06 -24.26
N ALA A 177 1.62 -9.15 -24.54
CA ALA A 177 2.39 -10.38 -24.34
C ALA A 177 2.42 -10.81 -22.86
N ARG A 178 2.48 -9.84 -21.93
CA ARG A 178 2.41 -10.11 -20.49
C ARG A 178 1.03 -10.61 -20.05
N GLU A 179 -0.03 -10.00 -20.55
CA GLU A 179 -1.40 -10.45 -20.28
C GLU A 179 -1.63 -11.88 -20.80
N GLU A 180 -1.12 -12.17 -22.00
CA GLU A 180 -1.17 -13.52 -22.55
C GLU A 180 -0.36 -14.53 -21.72
N LEU A 181 0.84 -14.15 -21.25
CA LEU A 181 1.64 -14.97 -20.34
C LEU A 181 0.88 -15.28 -19.05
N GLU A 182 0.25 -14.29 -18.42
CA GLU A 182 -0.50 -14.46 -17.17
C GLU A 182 -1.73 -15.35 -17.38
N ARG A 183 -2.44 -15.17 -18.50
CA ARG A 183 -3.54 -16.05 -18.90
C ARG A 183 -3.06 -17.49 -19.10
N LEU A 184 -1.94 -17.69 -19.80
CA LEU A 184 -1.35 -19.01 -20.03
C LEU A 184 -0.86 -19.66 -18.73
N GLN A 185 -0.23 -18.89 -17.83
CA GLN A 185 0.18 -19.38 -16.50
C GLN A 185 -1.02 -19.79 -15.65
N THR A 186 -2.09 -19.00 -15.67
CA THR A 186 -3.35 -19.33 -14.98
C THR A 186 -3.95 -20.62 -15.55
N ASN A 187 -3.99 -20.73 -16.88
CA ASN A 187 -4.43 -21.95 -17.56
C ASN A 187 -3.55 -23.15 -17.19
N GLN A 188 -2.23 -22.99 -17.21
CA GLN A 188 -1.28 -24.02 -16.82
C GLN A 188 -1.48 -24.47 -15.38
N SER A 189 -1.64 -23.55 -14.43
CA SER A 189 -1.92 -23.88 -13.02
C SER A 189 -3.26 -24.59 -12.86
N SER A 190 -4.29 -24.17 -13.60
CA SER A 190 -5.60 -24.83 -13.60
C SER A 190 -5.54 -26.26 -14.15
N LEU A 191 -4.70 -26.49 -15.17
CA LEU A 191 -4.47 -27.80 -15.76
C LEU A 191 -3.60 -28.65 -14.84
N GLU A 192 -2.57 -28.08 -14.22
CA GLU A 192 -1.71 -28.75 -13.25
C GLU A 192 -2.49 -29.31 -12.06
N LYS A 193 -3.54 -28.60 -11.60
CA LYS A 193 -4.46 -29.09 -10.57
C LYS A 193 -5.34 -30.25 -11.04
N ARG A 194 -5.68 -30.30 -12.34
CA ARG A 194 -6.52 -31.34 -12.94
C ARG A 194 -5.72 -32.56 -13.40
N VAL A 195 -4.44 -32.40 -13.69
CA VAL A 195 -3.57 -33.49 -14.13
C VAL A 195 -3.00 -34.22 -12.92
N ASN A 196 -3.31 -35.52 -12.81
CA ASN A 196 -2.70 -36.36 -11.81
C ASN A 196 -1.24 -36.66 -12.21
N LYS A 197 -0.28 -36.01 -11.55
CA LYS A 197 1.15 -36.16 -11.79
C LYS A 197 1.70 -37.58 -11.56
N LYS A 198 0.94 -38.43 -10.86
CA LYS A 198 1.30 -39.85 -10.62
C LYS A 198 0.76 -40.80 -11.69
N VAL A 199 0.06 -40.30 -12.71
CA VAL A 199 -0.53 -41.14 -13.78
C VAL A 199 0.52 -41.99 -14.48
N MET A 200 1.72 -41.45 -14.76
CA MET A 200 2.77 -42.24 -15.42
C MET A 200 3.20 -43.44 -14.56
N ALA A 201 3.47 -43.23 -13.27
CA ALA A 201 3.82 -44.31 -12.34
C ALA A 201 2.66 -45.29 -12.10
N MET A 202 1.41 -44.81 -12.09
CA MET A 202 0.22 -45.67 -12.00
C MET A 202 0.03 -46.51 -13.27
N PHE A 203 0.33 -45.93 -14.43
CA PHE A 203 0.25 -46.63 -15.72
C PHE A 203 1.33 -47.71 -15.81
N GLU A 204 2.58 -47.39 -15.48
CA GLU A 204 3.67 -48.37 -15.40
C GLU A 204 3.31 -49.54 -14.47
N LYS A 205 2.81 -49.24 -13.26
CA LYS A 205 2.37 -50.28 -12.33
C LYS A 205 1.21 -51.12 -12.88
N ALA A 206 0.23 -50.50 -13.53
CA ALA A 206 -0.90 -51.21 -14.12
C ALA A 206 -0.47 -52.07 -15.32
N GLU A 207 0.50 -51.61 -16.12
CA GLU A 207 1.11 -52.35 -17.22
C GLU A 207 1.89 -53.55 -16.69
N ASP A 208 2.68 -53.39 -15.62
CA ASP A 208 3.38 -54.49 -14.95
C ASP A 208 2.40 -55.54 -14.39
N GLU A 209 1.34 -55.10 -13.70
CA GLU A 209 0.29 -55.98 -13.19
C GLU A 209 -0.43 -56.73 -14.33
N TYR A 210 -0.72 -56.05 -15.43
CA TYR A 210 -1.33 -56.63 -16.62
C TYR A 210 -0.41 -57.67 -17.27
N ASN A 211 0.87 -57.34 -17.49
CA ASN A 211 1.85 -58.26 -18.07
C ASN A 211 2.08 -59.48 -17.18
N ALA A 212 2.15 -59.29 -15.86
CA ALA A 212 2.23 -60.39 -14.90
C ALA A 212 0.99 -61.29 -14.95
N LEU A 213 -0.21 -60.72 -15.10
CA LEU A 213 -1.45 -61.48 -15.19
C LEU A 213 -1.54 -62.27 -16.51
N ILE A 214 -1.14 -61.69 -17.63
CA ILE A 214 -1.06 -62.36 -18.93
C ILE A 214 -0.06 -63.52 -18.88
N SER A 215 1.12 -63.31 -18.29
CA SER A 215 2.11 -64.36 -18.10
C SER A 215 1.56 -65.52 -17.26
N LYS A 216 0.90 -65.23 -16.13
CA LYS A 216 0.23 -66.25 -15.30
C LYS A 216 -0.85 -67.01 -16.07
N LYS A 217 -1.67 -66.31 -16.86
CA LYS A 217 -2.70 -66.94 -17.72
C LYS A 217 -2.05 -67.92 -18.71
N ASN A 218 -1.00 -67.50 -19.40
CA ASN A 218 -0.31 -68.34 -20.38
C ASN A 218 0.32 -69.58 -19.75
N ILE A 219 0.88 -69.45 -18.53
CA ILE A 219 1.39 -70.59 -17.75
C ILE A 219 0.26 -71.56 -17.44
N ILE A 220 -0.89 -71.08 -16.93
CA ILE A 220 -2.04 -71.94 -16.61
C ILE A 220 -2.60 -72.64 -17.85
N GLU A 221 -2.70 -71.95 -18.98
CA GLU A 221 -3.15 -72.56 -20.25
C GLU A 221 -2.17 -73.63 -20.74
N THR A 222 -0.87 -73.37 -20.62
CA THR A 222 0.18 -74.33 -20.97
C THR A 222 0.14 -75.55 -20.05
N ASP A 223 -0.01 -75.35 -18.74
CA ASP A 223 -0.07 -76.44 -17.76
C ASP A 223 -1.36 -77.26 -17.93
N LYS A 224 -2.49 -76.62 -18.22
CA LYS A 224 -3.73 -77.33 -18.60
C LYS A 224 -3.52 -78.21 -19.83
N SER A 225 -2.82 -77.71 -20.85
CA SER A 225 -2.49 -78.47 -22.06
C SER A 225 -1.56 -79.65 -21.75
N LYS A 226 -0.52 -79.43 -20.93
CA LYS A 226 0.40 -80.50 -20.46
C LYS A 226 -0.34 -81.57 -19.67
N ILE A 227 -1.18 -81.20 -18.71
CA ILE A 227 -1.96 -82.16 -17.90
C ILE A 227 -2.86 -83.00 -18.81
N LYS A 228 -3.54 -82.39 -19.79
CA LYS A 228 -4.34 -83.13 -20.77
C LYS A 228 -3.52 -84.14 -21.56
N LYS A 229 -2.35 -83.73 -22.08
CA LYS A 229 -1.44 -84.64 -22.80
C LYS A 229 -0.96 -85.78 -21.91
N VAL A 230 -0.58 -85.50 -20.66
CA VAL A 230 -0.17 -86.53 -19.70
C VAL A 230 -1.31 -87.52 -19.41
N ILE A 231 -2.55 -87.05 -19.31
CA ILE A 231 -3.72 -87.92 -19.15
C ILE A 231 -3.89 -88.82 -20.38
N GLU A 232 -3.80 -88.25 -21.59
CA GLU A 232 -3.88 -89.00 -22.85
C GLU A 232 -2.76 -90.06 -22.97
N GLU A 233 -1.51 -89.68 -22.70
CA GLU A 233 -0.35 -90.58 -22.69
C GLU A 233 -0.51 -91.70 -21.64
N LEU A 234 -1.03 -91.37 -20.45
CA LEU A 234 -1.23 -92.34 -19.38
C LEU A 234 -2.39 -93.29 -19.71
N ASP A 235 -3.44 -92.82 -20.35
CA ASP A 235 -4.54 -93.65 -20.86
C ASP A 235 -4.07 -94.58 -21.98
N GLU A 236 -3.23 -94.12 -22.92
CA GLU A 236 -2.62 -94.97 -23.94
C GLU A 236 -1.71 -96.03 -23.30
N LYS A 237 -0.84 -95.64 -22.37
CA LYS A 237 0.04 -96.56 -21.66
C LYS A 237 -0.74 -97.58 -20.83
N LYS A 238 -1.86 -97.17 -20.22
CA LYS A 238 -2.80 -98.05 -19.51
C LYS A 238 -3.42 -99.04 -20.48
N LYS A 239 -3.92 -98.61 -21.64
CA LYS A 239 -4.48 -99.49 -22.68
C LYS A 239 -3.46 -100.50 -23.18
N GLU A 240 -2.24 -100.06 -23.45
CA GLU A 240 -1.15 -100.94 -23.92
C GLU A 240 -0.76 -101.95 -22.83
N THR A 241 -0.57 -101.50 -21.59
CA THR A 241 -0.26 -102.40 -20.46
C THR A 241 -1.37 -103.42 -20.24
N LEU A 242 -2.64 -103.01 -20.34
CA LEU A 242 -3.78 -103.90 -20.19
C LEU A 242 -3.85 -104.92 -21.34
N LYS A 243 -3.54 -104.50 -22.58
CA LYS A 243 -3.48 -105.38 -23.75
C LYS A 243 -2.36 -106.42 -23.62
N VAL A 244 -1.16 -106.01 -23.23
CA VAL A 244 -0.03 -106.92 -22.95
C VAL A 244 -0.39 -107.90 -21.84
N THR A 245 -1.03 -107.40 -20.77
CA THR A 245 -1.51 -108.24 -19.65
C THR A 245 -2.54 -109.26 -20.12
N TRP A 246 -3.53 -108.83 -20.90
CA TRP A 246 -4.56 -109.72 -21.44
C TRP A 246 -3.96 -110.83 -22.30
N VAL A 247 -3.05 -110.50 -23.24
CA VAL A 247 -2.40 -111.50 -24.10
C VAL A 247 -1.62 -112.52 -23.29
N LYS A 248 -0.80 -112.05 -22.33
CA LYS A 248 0.04 -112.93 -21.52
C LYS A 248 -0.78 -113.79 -20.55
N VAL A 249 -1.75 -113.21 -19.85
CA VAL A 249 -2.66 -113.95 -18.96
C VAL A 249 -3.48 -114.96 -19.76
N THR A 250 -3.93 -114.64 -20.97
CA THR A 250 -4.67 -115.58 -21.83
C THR A 250 -3.82 -116.78 -22.23
N GLN A 251 -2.55 -116.54 -22.59
CA GLN A 251 -1.59 -117.60 -22.93
C GLN A 251 -1.29 -118.50 -21.71
N ASP A 252 -0.97 -117.89 -20.57
CA ASP A 252 -0.64 -118.61 -19.34
C ASP A 252 -1.84 -119.39 -18.81
N PHE A 253 -3.04 -118.78 -18.85
CA PHE A 253 -4.30 -119.41 -18.49
C PHE A 253 -4.62 -120.63 -19.35
N GLY A 254 -4.48 -120.51 -20.67
CA GLY A 254 -4.68 -121.62 -21.60
C GLY A 254 -3.68 -122.76 -21.35
N SER A 255 -2.41 -122.43 -21.11
CA SER A 255 -1.35 -123.40 -20.82
C SER A 255 -1.57 -124.15 -19.50
N ILE A 256 -1.89 -123.43 -18.41
CA ILE A 256 -2.15 -124.01 -17.08
C ILE A 256 -3.40 -124.90 -17.14
N PHE A 257 -4.48 -124.44 -17.78
CA PHE A 257 -5.70 -125.22 -17.88
C PHE A 257 -5.50 -126.51 -18.71
N SER A 258 -4.77 -126.43 -19.82
CA SER A 258 -4.43 -127.61 -20.65
C SER A 258 -3.55 -128.62 -19.90
N THR A 259 -2.68 -128.13 -19.01
CA THR A 259 -1.80 -128.98 -18.18
C THR A 259 -2.58 -129.70 -17.08
N LEU A 260 -3.54 -129.02 -16.45
CA LEU A 260 -4.39 -129.62 -15.42
C LEU A 260 -5.47 -130.55 -15.99
N LEU A 261 -5.90 -130.34 -17.25
CA LEU A 261 -6.94 -131.13 -17.91
C LEU A 261 -6.57 -131.39 -19.39
N PRO A 262 -5.93 -132.55 -19.69
CA PRO A 262 -5.46 -132.88 -21.03
C PRO A 262 -6.60 -132.88 -22.06
N GLY A 263 -6.39 -132.25 -23.22
CA GLY A 263 -7.37 -132.18 -24.31
C GLY A 263 -8.37 -131.02 -24.21
N THR A 264 -8.13 -130.04 -23.33
CA THR A 264 -8.93 -128.82 -23.24
C THR A 264 -8.10 -127.58 -23.56
N MET A 265 -8.74 -126.49 -24.00
CA MET A 265 -8.12 -125.18 -24.19
C MET A 265 -9.00 -124.11 -23.56
N ALA A 266 -8.39 -123.08 -22.97
CA ALA A 266 -9.13 -121.95 -22.43
C ALA A 266 -8.51 -120.64 -22.91
N LYS A 267 -9.36 -119.64 -23.17
CA LYS A 267 -8.94 -118.29 -23.57
C LYS A 267 -9.85 -117.24 -22.96
N LEU A 268 -9.34 -116.03 -22.81
CA LEU A 268 -10.12 -114.85 -22.44
C LEU A 268 -10.38 -114.04 -23.71
N GLU A 269 -11.64 -113.80 -24.04
CA GLU A 269 -12.02 -112.96 -25.19
C GLU A 269 -12.93 -111.82 -24.73
N PRO A 270 -12.88 -110.65 -25.39
CA PRO A 270 -13.88 -109.62 -25.19
C PRO A 270 -15.29 -110.14 -25.51
N PRO A 271 -16.33 -109.63 -24.83
CA PRO A 271 -17.72 -109.93 -25.16
C PRO A 271 -18.06 -109.53 -26.60
N GLU A 272 -19.07 -110.16 -27.20
CA GLU A 272 -19.46 -109.89 -28.59
C GLU A 272 -19.87 -108.42 -28.78
N GLY A 273 -19.12 -107.70 -29.62
CA GLY A 273 -19.31 -106.27 -29.91
C GLY A 273 -18.56 -105.29 -28.98
N GLY A 274 -17.81 -105.78 -27.99
CA GLY A 274 -17.03 -104.97 -27.05
C GLY A 274 -15.52 -104.95 -27.32
N SER A 275 -14.81 -104.05 -26.63
CA SER A 275 -13.34 -104.01 -26.59
C SER A 275 -12.82 -104.74 -25.35
N PHE A 276 -11.52 -105.08 -25.32
CA PHE A 276 -10.85 -105.68 -24.15
C PHE A 276 -10.89 -104.79 -22.89
N LEU A 277 -11.34 -103.53 -23.01
CA LEU A 277 -11.56 -102.60 -21.91
C LEU A 277 -12.92 -102.76 -21.22
N ASP A 278 -13.91 -103.35 -21.89
CA ASP A 278 -15.30 -103.44 -21.41
C ASP A 278 -15.53 -104.68 -20.51
N GLY A 279 -14.49 -105.50 -20.33
CA GLY A 279 -14.53 -106.78 -19.62
C GLY A 279 -14.03 -107.93 -20.51
N LEU A 280 -13.70 -109.06 -19.89
CA LEU A 280 -13.26 -110.27 -20.58
C LEU A 280 -14.14 -111.44 -20.15
N GLU A 281 -14.55 -112.24 -21.12
CA GLU A 281 -15.31 -113.46 -20.92
C GLU A 281 -14.41 -114.69 -21.07
N VAL A 282 -14.65 -115.70 -20.25
CA VAL A 282 -13.89 -116.96 -20.29
C VAL A 282 -14.52 -117.89 -21.30
N ARG A 283 -13.77 -118.28 -22.34
CA ARG A 283 -14.18 -119.29 -23.33
C ARG A 283 -13.34 -120.55 -23.19
N VAL A 284 -14.01 -121.70 -23.22
CA VAL A 284 -13.38 -123.01 -23.01
C VAL A 284 -13.71 -123.91 -24.19
N ALA A 285 -12.74 -124.68 -24.66
CA ALA A 285 -12.89 -125.72 -25.65
C ALA A 285 -12.53 -127.10 -25.07
N PHE A 286 -13.32 -128.11 -25.45
CA PHE A 286 -13.03 -129.51 -25.19
C PHE A 286 -12.76 -130.18 -26.54
N GLY A 287 -11.53 -130.62 -26.78
CA GLY A 287 -11.09 -131.04 -28.11
C GLY A 287 -11.19 -129.89 -29.12
N SER A 288 -12.06 -130.04 -30.12
CA SER A 288 -12.26 -129.08 -31.22
C SER A 288 -13.53 -128.21 -31.07
N VAL A 289 -14.30 -128.34 -29.99
CA VAL A 289 -15.58 -127.62 -29.81
C VAL A 289 -15.45 -126.52 -28.75
N TRP A 290 -15.64 -125.26 -29.17
CA TRP A 290 -15.68 -124.09 -28.28
C TRP A 290 -17.07 -123.90 -27.66
N LYS A 291 -17.12 -123.64 -26.36
CA LYS A 291 -18.34 -123.37 -25.60
C LYS A 291 -18.46 -121.89 -25.26
N GLN A 292 -19.67 -121.34 -25.44
CA GLN A 292 -19.94 -119.91 -25.20
C GLN A 292 -20.32 -119.60 -23.74
N SER A 293 -20.87 -120.57 -22.98
CA SER A 293 -21.32 -120.32 -21.61
C SER A 293 -20.65 -121.25 -20.60
N LEU A 294 -20.13 -120.66 -19.50
CA LEU A 294 -19.60 -121.40 -18.34
C LEU A 294 -20.65 -122.30 -17.66
N SER A 295 -21.94 -122.05 -17.92
CA SER A 295 -23.09 -122.77 -17.38
C SER A 295 -23.17 -124.24 -17.81
N GLU A 296 -22.44 -124.63 -18.85
CA GLU A 296 -22.43 -125.99 -19.40
C GLU A 296 -21.35 -126.90 -18.76
N LEU A 297 -20.49 -126.33 -17.90
CA LEU A 297 -19.38 -127.04 -17.26
C LEU A 297 -19.80 -127.77 -15.98
N SER A 298 -19.21 -128.94 -15.71
CA SER A 298 -19.35 -129.65 -14.42
C SER A 298 -18.79 -128.79 -13.28
N GLY A 299 -19.36 -128.89 -12.07
CA GLY A 299 -18.94 -128.08 -10.91
C GLY A 299 -17.44 -128.19 -10.60
N GLY A 300 -16.85 -129.38 -10.76
CA GLY A 300 -15.39 -129.57 -10.61
C GLY A 300 -14.56 -128.88 -11.69
N GLN A 301 -15.06 -128.85 -12.94
CA GLN A 301 -14.40 -128.17 -14.05
C GLN A 301 -14.43 -126.65 -13.88
N ARG A 302 -15.52 -126.09 -13.35
CA ARG A 302 -15.59 -124.64 -13.04
C ARG A 302 -14.61 -124.23 -11.96
N SER A 303 -14.48 -125.03 -10.90
CA SER A 303 -13.50 -124.77 -9.83
C SER A 303 -12.07 -124.83 -10.35
N LEU A 304 -11.76 -125.78 -11.23
CA LEU A 304 -10.43 -125.95 -11.81
C LEU A 304 -10.10 -124.86 -12.85
N LEU A 305 -11.10 -124.38 -13.59
CA LEU A 305 -11.00 -123.21 -14.47
C LEU A 305 -10.74 -121.92 -13.66
N ALA A 306 -11.47 -121.70 -12.56
CA ALA A 306 -11.25 -120.56 -11.67
C ALA A 306 -9.86 -120.60 -11.03
N LEU A 307 -9.41 -121.78 -10.57
CA LEU A 307 -8.07 -121.97 -10.03
C LEU A 307 -6.99 -121.67 -11.08
N SER A 308 -7.18 -122.13 -12.32
CA SER A 308 -6.25 -121.88 -13.43
C SER A 308 -6.14 -120.39 -13.76
N LEU A 309 -7.26 -119.66 -13.71
CA LEU A 309 -7.29 -118.21 -13.94
C LEU A 309 -6.56 -117.45 -12.83
N ILE A 310 -6.80 -117.83 -11.56
CA ILE A 310 -6.11 -117.24 -10.41
C ILE A 310 -4.60 -117.50 -10.50
N LEU A 311 -4.19 -118.73 -10.86
CA LEU A 311 -2.78 -119.10 -11.00
C LEU A 311 -2.10 -118.33 -12.15
N ALA A 312 -2.78 -118.15 -13.27
CA ALA A 312 -2.29 -117.34 -14.40
C ALA A 312 -2.10 -115.86 -14.02
N LEU A 313 -3.02 -115.30 -13.23
CA LEU A 313 -2.90 -113.94 -12.70
C LEU A 313 -1.72 -113.81 -11.72
N LEU A 314 -1.50 -114.81 -10.86
CA LEU A 314 -0.34 -114.87 -9.96
C LEU A 314 0.99 -115.05 -10.72
N LEU A 315 1.00 -115.78 -11.83
CA LEU A 315 2.19 -115.92 -12.67
C LEU A 315 2.54 -114.61 -13.40
N PHE A 316 1.52 -113.89 -13.88
CA PHE A 316 1.71 -112.60 -14.55
C PHE A 316 2.20 -111.51 -13.58
N LYS A 317 1.59 -111.43 -12.40
CA LYS A 317 2.00 -110.52 -11.32
C LYS A 317 2.08 -111.32 -10.02
N PRO A 318 3.27 -111.81 -9.64
CA PRO A 318 3.43 -112.53 -8.38
C PRO A 318 2.99 -111.62 -7.24
N ALA A 319 1.96 -112.03 -6.52
CA ALA A 319 1.56 -111.34 -5.31
C ALA A 319 2.75 -111.40 -4.34
N PRO A 320 3.18 -110.27 -3.75
CA PRO A 320 4.15 -110.32 -2.68
C PRO A 320 3.51 -111.12 -1.54
N LEU A 321 4.13 -112.25 -1.20
CA LEU A 321 3.78 -113.07 -0.03
C LEU A 321 4.12 -112.34 1.26
#